data_AF-C7J1N5-F1
#
_entry.id   AF-C7J1N5-F1
#
_cell.length_a   1.000
_cell.length_b   1.000
_cell.length_c   1.000
_cell.angle_alpha   90.00
_cell.angle_beta   90.00
_cell.angle_gamma   90.00
#
_symmetry.space_group_name_H-M   'P 1'
#
loop_
_entity.id
_entity.type
_entity.pdbx_description
1 polymer ?
#
loop_
_entity_poly.entity_id
_entity_poly.type
_entity_poly.pdbx_seq_one_letter_code
_entity_poly.pdbx_strand_id
1 'polypeptide(L)'
;MIVWDESATPFLPEYMKKFYRALLKTFKEFEIHVEDDGQNRIDHTKKAVLDRGDALTKEAFEWAANETSAKTACTKITRFMNDIAAFKRGRKNMGDVASTVECYMNENKVTSEDAFTKIDSMIEDEWRTINQALCEQRDLLPAVQQVLNLSICATFFYGKRKDAYTFSAHLQETVESLFVKPVPI
;
A
#
# COMPACT_ATOMS: atom_id res chain seq x y z
N MET A 1 3.67 3.19 -25.77
CA MET A 1 3.07 4.31 -25.02
C MET A 1 1.83 3.76 -24.33
N ILE A 2 1.74 3.84 -23.00
CA ILE A 2 0.57 3.35 -22.26
C ILE A 2 -0.52 4.42 -22.41
N VAL A 3 -1.66 4.05 -23.00
CA VAL A 3 -2.79 4.96 -23.21
C VAL A 3 -3.71 4.89 -21.98
N TRP A 4 -3.91 6.01 -21.29
CA TRP A 4 -4.79 6.14 -20.13
C TRP A 4 -5.96 7.06 -20.45
N ASP A 5 -6.87 6.58 -21.29
CA ASP A 5 -8.12 7.27 -21.65
C ASP A 5 -9.09 6.27 -22.32
N GLU A 6 -10.30 6.74 -22.65
CA GLU A 6 -11.37 5.91 -23.21
C GLU A 6 -10.98 5.20 -24.52
N SER A 7 -10.02 5.73 -25.29
CA SER A 7 -9.55 5.12 -26.53
C SER A 7 -8.80 3.80 -26.33
N ALA A 8 -8.37 3.50 -25.10
CA ALA A 8 -7.79 2.19 -24.77
C ALA A 8 -8.88 1.09 -24.65
N THR A 9 -10.13 1.47 -24.40
CA THR A 9 -11.22 0.53 -24.09
C THR A 9 -11.52 -0.50 -25.19
N PRO A 10 -11.50 -0.16 -26.50
CA PRO A 10 -11.71 -1.13 -27.57
C PRO A 10 -10.68 -2.28 -27.60
N PHE A 11 -9.48 -2.06 -27.05
CA PHE A 11 -8.40 -3.05 -27.03
C PHE A 11 -8.48 -4.01 -25.84
N LEU A 12 -9.42 -3.79 -24.91
CA LEU A 12 -9.58 -4.62 -23.72
C LEU A 12 -10.61 -5.73 -23.92
N PRO A 13 -10.43 -6.91 -23.29
CA PRO A 13 -11.49 -7.91 -23.17
C PRO A 13 -12.75 -7.34 -22.51
N GLU A 14 -13.94 -7.83 -22.90
CA GLU A 14 -15.23 -7.31 -22.40
C GLU A 14 -15.31 -7.21 -20.87
N TYR A 15 -14.82 -8.23 -20.15
CA TYR A 15 -14.85 -8.23 -18.69
C TYR A 15 -13.99 -7.11 -18.07
N MET A 16 -12.90 -6.69 -18.73
CA MET A 16 -12.01 -5.64 -18.25
C MET A 16 -12.56 -4.23 -18.51
N LYS A 17 -13.37 -4.04 -19.56
CA LYS A 17 -13.88 -2.72 -19.96
C LYS A 17 -14.63 -2.02 -18.82
N LYS A 18 -15.43 -2.77 -18.05
CA LYS A 18 -16.18 -2.21 -16.91
C LYS A 18 -15.22 -1.71 -15.82
N PHE A 19 -14.20 -2.48 -15.46
CA PHE A 19 -13.22 -2.09 -14.44
C PHE A 19 -12.38 -0.91 -14.89
N TYR A 20 -11.93 -0.91 -16.15
CA TYR A 20 -11.13 0.18 -16.71
C TYR A 20 -11.89 1.51 -16.71
N ARG A 21 -13.15 1.52 -17.18
CA ARG A 21 -13.99 2.72 -17.15
C ARG A 21 -14.29 3.19 -15.73
N ALA A 22 -14.56 2.26 -14.80
CA ALA A 22 -14.78 2.61 -13.40
C ALA A 22 -13.54 3.29 -12.81
N LEU A 23 -12.35 2.74 -13.08
CA LEU A 23 -11.08 3.31 -12.65
C LEU A 23 -10.86 4.71 -13.24
N LEU A 24 -11.04 4.88 -14.56
CA LEU A 24 -10.95 6.18 -15.22
C LEU A 24 -11.91 7.21 -14.60
N LYS A 25 -13.17 6.81 -14.36
CA LYS A 25 -14.18 7.67 -13.76
C LYS A 25 -13.78 8.11 -12.35
N THR A 26 -13.28 7.20 -11.52
CA THR A 26 -12.81 7.51 -10.17
C THR A 26 -11.67 8.52 -10.18
N PHE A 27 -10.68 8.38 -11.08
CA PHE A 27 -9.62 9.39 -11.20
C PHE A 27 -10.14 10.75 -11.66
N LYS A 28 -11.07 10.79 -12.63
CA LYS A 28 -11.71 12.04 -13.06
C LYS A 28 -12.51 12.70 -11.94
N GLU A 29 -13.21 11.92 -11.11
CA GLU A 29 -13.94 12.43 -9.94
C GLU A 29 -12.99 13.07 -8.91
N PHE A 30 -11.77 12.53 -8.74
CA PHE A 30 -10.76 13.16 -7.91
C PHE A 30 -10.16 14.43 -8.55
N GLU A 31 -10.08 14.49 -9.88
CA GLU A 31 -9.57 15.65 -10.65
C GLU A 31 -10.58 16.82 -10.69
N ILE A 32 -11.91 16.58 -10.67
CA ILE A 32 -12.95 17.64 -10.73
C ILE A 32 -12.92 18.62 -9.53
N HIS A 33 -12.20 18.29 -8.45
CA HIS A 33 -12.00 19.20 -7.31
C HIS A 33 -10.76 20.09 -7.45
N VAL A 34 -10.19 20.18 -8.66
CA VAL A 34 -8.97 20.93 -8.97
C VAL A 34 -9.10 21.62 -10.32
N GLU A 35 -8.81 22.92 -10.38
CA GLU A 35 -8.79 23.65 -11.65
C GLU A 35 -7.69 23.12 -12.60
N ASP A 36 -8.11 22.79 -13.82
CA ASP A 36 -7.33 22.27 -14.95
C ASP A 36 -6.47 23.39 -15.59
N ASP A 37 -5.13 23.28 -15.48
CA ASP A 37 -4.17 24.18 -16.15
C ASP A 37 -3.32 23.48 -17.23
N GLY A 38 -3.63 22.22 -17.57
CA GLY A 38 -2.94 21.49 -18.63
C GLY A 38 -1.52 21.01 -18.32
N GLN A 39 -1.06 21.02 -17.05
CA GLN A 39 0.19 20.39 -16.63
C GLN A 39 0.01 18.93 -16.16
N ASN A 40 1.08 18.13 -16.18
CA ASN A 40 1.13 16.67 -15.96
C ASN A 40 0.22 16.16 -14.80
N ARG A 41 -0.50 15.03 -14.94
CA ARG A 41 -1.54 14.55 -13.99
C ARG A 41 -1.09 14.30 -12.54
N ILE A 42 0.22 14.12 -12.33
CA ILE A 42 0.83 14.10 -10.99
C ILE A 42 0.66 15.48 -10.31
N ASP A 43 0.75 16.57 -11.06
CA ASP A 43 0.57 17.94 -10.60
C ASP A 43 -0.90 18.28 -10.28
N HIS A 44 -1.86 17.65 -10.96
CA HIS A 44 -3.28 17.76 -10.56
C HIS A 44 -3.57 17.02 -9.24
N THR A 45 -2.95 15.86 -9.03
CA THR A 45 -3.05 15.13 -7.76
C THR A 45 -2.39 15.93 -6.62
N LYS A 46 -1.27 16.63 -6.89
CA LYS A 46 -0.66 17.60 -5.96
C LYS A 46 -1.67 18.65 -5.53
N LYS A 47 -2.30 19.32 -6.50
CA LYS A 47 -3.21 20.43 -6.26
C LYS A 47 -4.51 19.98 -5.56
N ALA A 48 -5.02 18.78 -5.84
CA ALA A 48 -6.22 18.21 -5.17
C ALA A 48 -6.04 17.92 -3.68
N VAL A 49 -4.82 17.60 -3.31
CA VAL A 49 -4.43 17.32 -1.93
C VAL A 49 -4.15 18.64 -1.20
N LEU A 50 -3.54 19.60 -1.88
CA LEU A 50 -3.30 20.97 -1.37
C LEU A 50 -4.59 21.76 -1.14
N ASP A 51 -5.51 21.74 -2.10
CA ASP A 51 -6.77 22.51 -2.08
C ASP A 51 -7.78 21.97 -1.06
N ARG A 52 -7.62 20.71 -0.62
CA ARG A 52 -8.48 20.08 0.41
C ARG A 52 -8.21 20.58 1.83
N GLY A 53 -7.23 21.47 2.04
CA GLY A 53 -6.94 22.06 3.35
C GLY A 53 -6.31 21.11 4.37
N ASP A 54 -6.08 19.84 4.01
CA ASP A 54 -5.46 18.83 4.85
C ASP A 54 -3.94 18.88 4.71
N ALA A 55 -3.28 19.75 5.48
CA ALA A 55 -1.90 19.64 6.03
C ALA A 55 -0.72 19.10 5.17
N LEU A 56 -0.88 18.87 3.86
CA LEU A 56 0.12 18.30 2.97
C LEU A 56 0.56 19.39 2.02
N THR A 57 1.69 20.02 2.35
CA THR A 57 2.27 21.11 1.57
C THR A 57 2.85 20.60 0.25
N LYS A 58 3.22 21.51 -0.67
CA LYS A 58 3.83 21.14 -1.95
C LYS A 58 5.11 20.33 -1.71
N GLU A 59 5.85 20.72 -0.68
CA GLU A 59 7.08 20.07 -0.22
C GLU A 59 6.80 18.65 0.28
N ALA A 60 5.70 18.42 1.00
CA ALA A 60 5.26 17.09 1.40
C ALA A 60 4.98 16.18 0.21
N PHE A 61 4.34 16.68 -0.84
CA PHE A 61 4.13 15.89 -2.05
C PHE A 61 5.43 15.65 -2.81
N GLU A 62 6.27 16.67 -2.99
CA GLU A 62 7.55 16.51 -3.68
C GLU A 62 8.45 15.51 -2.95
N TRP A 63 8.47 15.54 -1.62
CA TRP A 63 9.08 14.50 -0.81
C TRP A 63 8.40 13.14 -1.04
N ALA A 64 7.08 13.07 -0.99
CA ALA A 64 6.34 11.82 -1.26
C ALA A 64 6.47 11.32 -2.71
N ALA A 65 6.89 12.14 -3.67
CA ALA A 65 7.21 11.72 -5.03
C ALA A 65 8.66 11.23 -5.13
N ASN A 66 9.59 11.95 -4.50
CA ASN A 66 11.04 11.74 -4.68
C ASN A 66 11.69 10.82 -3.63
N GLU A 67 11.20 10.80 -2.39
CA GLU A 67 11.84 10.06 -1.29
C GLU A 67 11.73 8.55 -1.48
N THR A 68 12.82 7.84 -1.71
CA THR A 68 12.70 6.41 -2.00
C THR A 68 12.76 5.54 -0.76
N SER A 69 13.43 5.98 0.32
CA SER A 69 13.76 5.09 1.45
C SER A 69 12.52 4.65 2.24
N ALA A 70 11.80 5.58 2.87
CA ALA A 70 10.62 5.28 3.70
C ALA A 70 9.50 4.62 2.90
N LYS A 71 9.29 5.05 1.65
CA LYS A 71 8.31 4.44 0.73
C LYS A 71 8.69 3.01 0.35
N THR A 72 9.97 2.76 0.07
CA THR A 72 10.47 1.41 -0.21
C THR A 72 10.33 0.51 1.01
N ALA A 73 10.66 1.03 2.21
CA ALA A 73 10.50 0.31 3.47
C ALA A 73 9.03 -0.08 3.73
N CYS A 74 8.09 0.87 3.60
CA CYS A 74 6.65 0.60 3.68
C CYS A 74 6.20 -0.49 2.71
N THR A 75 6.68 -0.43 1.46
CA THR A 75 6.37 -1.40 0.42
C THR A 75 6.90 -2.80 0.76
N LYS A 76 8.15 -2.88 1.23
CA LYS A 76 8.78 -4.14 1.63
C LYS A 76 8.08 -4.77 2.84
N ILE A 77 7.78 -4.00 3.88
CA ILE A 77 7.01 -4.50 5.05
C ILE A 77 5.69 -5.10 4.58
N THR A 78 4.93 -4.35 3.77
CA THR A 78 3.63 -4.80 3.27
C THR A 78 3.75 -6.07 2.44
N ARG A 79 4.72 -6.12 1.51
CA ARG A 79 4.98 -7.28 0.65
C ARG A 79 5.38 -8.50 1.47
N PHE A 80 6.35 -8.38 2.35
CA PHE A 80 6.86 -9.50 3.15
C PHE A 80 5.80 -10.08 4.07
N MET A 81 5.03 -9.24 4.77
CA MET A 81 3.96 -9.73 5.63
C MET A 81 2.84 -10.41 4.83
N ASN A 82 2.45 -9.83 3.68
CA ASN A 82 1.46 -10.42 2.78
C ASN A 82 1.91 -11.80 2.26
N ASP A 83 3.16 -11.90 1.80
CA ASP A 83 3.72 -13.14 1.26
C ASP A 83 3.80 -14.24 2.34
N ILE A 84 4.20 -13.91 3.56
CA ILE A 84 4.20 -14.86 4.69
C ILE A 84 2.78 -15.37 4.98
N ALA A 85 1.80 -14.46 5.05
CA ALA A 85 0.41 -14.81 5.31
C ALA A 85 -0.17 -15.70 4.20
N ALA A 86 0.08 -15.35 2.94
CA ALA A 86 -0.36 -16.11 1.78
C ALA A 86 0.30 -17.51 1.75
N PHE A 87 1.59 -17.59 2.02
CA PHE A 87 2.32 -18.86 2.07
C PHE A 87 1.79 -19.78 3.17
N LYS A 88 1.59 -19.26 4.39
CA LYS A 88 1.05 -20.05 5.52
C LYS A 88 -0.33 -20.64 5.28
N ARG A 89 -1.13 -19.99 4.44
CA ARG A 89 -2.45 -20.50 4.03
C ARG A 89 -2.33 -21.75 3.15
N GLY A 90 -1.18 -22.00 2.53
CA GLY A 90 -0.93 -23.17 1.70
C GLY A 90 -1.66 -23.18 0.34
N ARG A 91 -2.32 -22.07 -0.04
CA ARG A 91 -2.97 -21.92 -1.35
C ARG A 91 -2.10 -21.07 -2.26
N LYS A 92 -1.42 -21.73 -3.19
CA LYS A 92 -0.84 -21.12 -4.39
C LYS A 92 -1.83 -21.30 -5.54
N ASN A 93 -2.25 -20.21 -6.19
CA ASN A 93 -3.03 -20.39 -7.42
C ASN A 93 -2.09 -20.80 -8.54
N MET A 94 -2.59 -21.62 -9.46
CA MET A 94 -1.82 -22.03 -10.63
C MET A 94 -1.51 -20.80 -11.48
N GLY A 95 -0.23 -20.46 -11.63
CA GLY A 95 0.24 -19.28 -12.36
C GLY A 95 0.66 -18.09 -11.49
N ASP A 96 0.50 -18.16 -10.16
CA ASP A 96 1.02 -17.12 -9.27
C ASP A 96 2.56 -17.06 -9.33
N VAL A 97 3.10 -15.84 -9.35
CA VAL A 97 4.54 -15.59 -9.21
C VAL A 97 5.00 -16.10 -7.85
N ALA A 98 6.24 -16.60 -7.77
CA ALA A 98 6.82 -17.05 -6.51
C ALA A 98 6.84 -15.91 -5.47
N SER A 99 6.37 -16.22 -4.27
CA SER A 99 6.41 -15.33 -3.11
C SER A 99 7.84 -15.16 -2.59
N THR A 100 8.09 -14.10 -1.83
CA THR A 100 9.39 -13.85 -1.19
C THR A 100 9.86 -15.06 -0.35
N VAL A 101 8.93 -15.74 0.33
CA VAL A 101 9.22 -16.94 1.13
C VAL A 101 9.75 -18.07 0.23
N GLU A 102 9.05 -18.35 -0.86
CA GLU A 102 9.45 -19.41 -1.81
C GLU A 102 10.78 -19.09 -2.49
N CYS A 103 10.97 -17.84 -2.92
CA CYS A 103 12.22 -17.38 -3.50
C CYS A 103 13.38 -17.57 -2.52
N TYR A 104 13.22 -17.11 -1.27
CA TYR A 104 14.26 -17.22 -0.26
C TYR A 104 14.62 -18.69 0.06
N MET A 105 13.61 -19.55 0.25
CA MET A 105 13.82 -20.98 0.47
C MET A 105 14.59 -21.63 -0.70
N ASN A 106 14.20 -21.31 -1.93
CA ASN A 106 14.82 -21.91 -3.11
C ASN A 106 16.25 -21.41 -3.34
N GLU A 107 16.52 -20.12 -3.12
CA GLU A 107 17.85 -19.52 -3.29
C GLU A 107 18.83 -20.01 -2.23
N ASN A 108 18.38 -20.08 -0.97
CA ASN A 108 19.26 -20.39 0.17
C ASN A 108 19.24 -21.87 0.57
N LYS A 109 18.37 -22.68 -0.05
CA LYS A 109 18.17 -24.12 0.25
C LYS A 109 17.83 -24.37 1.72
N VAL A 110 16.93 -23.54 2.26
CA VAL A 110 16.52 -23.57 3.67
C VAL A 110 15.04 -23.91 3.84
N THR A 111 14.62 -24.16 5.07
CA THR A 111 13.22 -24.43 5.42
C THR A 111 12.36 -23.15 5.39
N SER A 112 11.04 -23.30 5.44
CA SER A 112 10.13 -22.17 5.57
C SER A 112 10.33 -21.39 6.87
N GLU A 113 10.70 -22.08 7.94
CA GLU A 113 10.94 -21.53 9.26
C GLU A 113 12.18 -20.63 9.28
N ASP A 114 13.26 -21.07 8.62
CA ASP A 114 14.46 -20.27 8.42
C ASP A 114 14.16 -19.04 7.57
N ALA A 115 13.40 -19.21 6.49
CA ALA A 115 12.96 -18.11 5.62
C ALA A 115 12.11 -17.10 6.39
N PHE A 116 11.14 -17.54 7.20
CA PHE A 116 10.34 -16.65 8.04
C PHE A 116 11.21 -15.87 9.02
N THR A 117 12.16 -16.54 9.68
CA THR A 117 13.05 -15.87 10.63
C THR A 117 13.88 -14.79 9.94
N LYS A 118 14.40 -15.05 8.74
CA LYS A 118 15.15 -14.04 8.00
C LYS A 118 14.26 -12.89 7.52
N ILE A 119 13.09 -13.19 6.97
CA ILE A 119 12.17 -12.18 6.46
C ILE A 119 11.64 -11.30 7.62
N ASP A 120 11.34 -11.88 8.79
CA ASP A 120 10.94 -11.14 9.99
C ASP A 120 12.06 -10.16 10.42
N SER A 121 13.33 -10.58 10.40
CA SER A 121 14.47 -9.67 10.62
C SER A 121 14.57 -8.55 9.58
N MET A 122 14.29 -8.84 8.31
CA MET A 122 14.27 -7.80 7.26
C MET A 122 13.13 -6.82 7.49
N ILE A 123 11.94 -7.28 7.92
CA ILE A 123 10.81 -6.41 8.30
C ILE A 123 11.22 -5.47 9.44
N GLU A 124 11.91 -5.98 10.47
CA GLU A 124 12.41 -5.15 11.57
C GLU A 124 13.37 -4.05 11.10
N ASP A 125 14.27 -4.36 10.16
CA ASP A 125 15.19 -3.36 9.59
C ASP A 125 14.44 -2.27 8.82
N GLU A 126 13.42 -2.63 8.03
CA GLU A 126 12.61 -1.63 7.31
C GLU A 126 11.78 -0.76 8.27
N TRP A 127 11.34 -1.29 9.42
CA TRP A 127 10.72 -0.46 10.47
C TRP A 127 11.70 0.57 11.03
N ARG A 128 12.98 0.21 11.21
CA ARG A 128 14.01 1.17 11.63
C ARG A 128 14.20 2.27 10.60
N THR A 129 14.15 1.95 9.31
CA THR A 129 14.22 2.95 8.22
C THR A 129 13.05 3.94 8.28
N ILE A 130 11.82 3.48 8.52
CA ILE A 130 10.66 4.38 8.67
C ILE A 130 10.82 5.27 9.92
N ASN A 131 11.26 4.69 11.04
CA ASN A 131 11.50 5.44 12.27
C ASN A 131 12.59 6.50 12.10
N GLN A 132 13.64 6.20 11.33
CA GLN A 132 14.67 7.17 10.99
C GLN A 132 14.10 8.33 10.17
N ALA A 133 13.28 8.05 9.16
CA ALA A 133 12.63 9.10 8.37
C ALA A 133 11.76 10.02 9.24
N LEU A 134 11.05 9.49 10.25
CA LEU A 134 10.27 10.31 11.21
C LEU A 134 11.16 11.23 12.07
N CYS A 135 12.38 10.80 12.38
CA CYS A 135 13.34 11.62 13.12
C CYS A 135 13.97 12.71 12.26
N GLU A 136 14.27 12.41 11.00
CA GLU A 136 14.99 13.30 10.08
C GLU A 136 14.08 14.31 9.38
N GLN A 137 12.85 13.91 9.04
CA GLN A 137 11.92 14.71 8.23
C GLN A 137 10.90 15.45 9.10
N ARG A 138 11.37 16.16 10.14
CA ARG A 138 10.49 16.80 11.14
C ARG A 138 9.56 17.86 10.56
N ASP A 139 10.03 18.60 9.55
CA ASP A 139 9.23 19.63 8.89
C ASP A 139 8.14 19.04 7.99
N LEU A 140 8.24 17.75 7.66
CA LEU A 140 7.32 17.01 6.79
C LEU A 140 6.55 15.91 7.55
N LEU A 141 6.48 16.01 8.88
CA LEU A 141 5.85 15.00 9.74
C LEU A 141 4.45 14.57 9.27
N PRO A 142 3.54 15.46 8.84
CA PRO A 142 2.24 15.02 8.34
C PRO A 142 2.34 14.01 7.20
N ALA A 143 3.28 14.20 6.27
CA ALA A 143 3.49 13.31 5.12
C ALA A 143 4.16 11.99 5.51
N VAL A 144 5.20 12.07 6.35
CA VAL A 144 5.94 10.90 6.82
C VAL A 144 5.05 10.03 7.71
N GLN A 145 4.17 10.64 8.50
CA GLN A 145 3.17 9.96 9.31
C GLN A 145 2.19 9.15 8.45
N GLN A 146 1.84 9.61 7.24
CA GLN A 146 1.01 8.81 6.33
C GLN A 146 1.73 7.53 5.88
N VAL A 147 3.03 7.60 5.58
CA VAL A 147 3.84 6.41 5.23
C VAL A 147 3.90 5.43 6.41
N LEU A 148 4.06 5.95 7.63
CA LEU A 148 3.99 5.14 8.85
C LEU A 148 2.62 4.48 9.01
N ASN A 149 1.53 5.24 8.87
CA ASN A 149 0.16 4.71 9.02
C ASN A 149 -0.13 3.62 7.99
N LEU A 150 0.30 3.78 6.74
CA LEU A 150 0.20 2.75 5.70
C LEU A 150 0.96 1.47 6.09
N SER A 151 2.15 1.62 6.69
CA SER A 151 2.94 0.49 7.18
C SER A 151 2.27 -0.21 8.36
N ILE A 152 1.62 0.54 9.26
CA ILE A 152 0.83 -0.01 10.37
C ILE A 152 -0.35 -0.82 9.84
N CYS A 153 -1.02 -0.38 8.77
CA CYS A 153 -2.10 -1.15 8.14
C CYS A 153 -1.64 -2.54 7.69
N ALA A 154 -0.39 -2.73 7.26
CA ALA A 154 0.13 -4.06 6.95
C ALA A 154 0.10 -4.99 8.18
N THR A 155 0.38 -4.47 9.38
CA THR A 155 0.26 -5.25 10.63
C THR A 155 -1.18 -5.59 10.98
N PHE A 156 -2.12 -4.72 10.62
CA PHE A 156 -3.54 -4.95 10.82
C PHE A 156 -4.06 -6.07 9.92
N PHE A 157 -3.66 -6.07 8.64
CA PHE A 157 -4.12 -7.07 7.68
C PHE A 157 -3.37 -8.40 7.77
N TYR A 158 -2.06 -8.35 8.04
CA TYR A 158 -1.18 -9.50 7.91
C TYR A 158 -0.52 -9.93 9.23
N GLY A 159 -0.86 -9.25 10.32
CA GLY A 159 -0.40 -9.59 11.66
C GLY A 159 -0.76 -11.02 12.04
N LYS A 160 0.08 -11.61 12.90
CA LYS A 160 -0.04 -13.03 13.30
C LYS A 160 -0.01 -14.00 12.11
N ARG A 161 0.55 -13.57 10.97
CA ARG A 161 0.69 -14.35 9.73
C ARG A 161 -0.66 -14.81 9.15
N LYS A 162 -1.69 -13.97 9.25
CA LYS A 162 -3.05 -14.20 8.74
C LYS A 162 -3.32 -13.34 7.51
N ASP A 163 -4.24 -13.74 6.64
CA ASP A 163 -4.68 -12.92 5.48
C ASP A 163 -6.03 -12.28 5.79
N ALA A 164 -6.02 -11.26 6.66
CA ALA A 164 -7.23 -10.61 7.13
C ALA A 164 -7.82 -9.64 6.10
N TYR A 165 -7.03 -9.26 5.08
CA TYR A 165 -7.50 -8.47 3.94
C TYR A 165 -8.47 -9.27 3.08
N THR A 166 -8.10 -10.50 2.70
CA THR A 166 -8.98 -11.38 1.92
C THR A 166 -10.08 -11.99 2.78
N PHE A 167 -9.75 -12.37 4.03
CA PHE A 167 -10.68 -13.02 4.96
C PHE A 167 -11.03 -12.10 6.12
N SER A 168 -12.02 -11.24 5.87
CA SER A 168 -12.47 -10.20 6.80
C SER A 168 -12.96 -10.71 8.16
N ALA A 169 -13.28 -12.00 8.29
CA ALA A 169 -13.60 -12.65 9.57
C ALA A 169 -12.50 -12.41 10.63
N HIS A 170 -11.24 -12.28 10.21
CA HIS A 170 -10.14 -11.96 11.12
C HIS A 170 -10.17 -10.54 11.69
N LEU A 171 -10.95 -9.62 11.10
CA LEU A 171 -11.08 -8.23 11.51
C LEU A 171 -12.45 -7.91 12.14
N GLN A 172 -13.37 -8.88 12.17
CA GLN A 172 -14.75 -8.65 12.61
C GLN A 172 -14.82 -8.01 14.00
N GLU A 173 -14.12 -8.58 14.98
CA GLU A 173 -14.10 -8.04 16.36
C GLU A 173 -13.59 -6.60 16.41
N THR A 174 -12.53 -6.29 15.64
CA THR A 174 -11.97 -4.94 15.60
C THR A 174 -12.94 -3.96 14.96
N VAL A 175 -13.56 -4.32 13.83
CA VAL A 175 -14.55 -3.48 13.16
C VAL A 175 -15.76 -3.24 14.05
N GLU A 176 -16.26 -4.28 14.72
CA GLU A 176 -17.36 -4.15 15.68
C GLU A 176 -17.00 -3.21 16.83
N SER A 177 -15.80 -3.33 17.39
CA SER A 177 -15.33 -2.46 18.49
C SER A 177 -15.21 -0.99 18.07
N LEU A 178 -14.71 -0.73 16.84
CA LEU A 178 -14.46 0.63 16.37
C LEU A 178 -15.71 1.34 15.85
N PHE A 179 -16.64 0.61 15.23
CA PHE A 179 -17.73 1.21 14.46
C PHE A 179 -19.14 0.78 14.87
N VAL A 180 -19.29 -0.22 15.75
CA VAL A 180 -20.60 -0.76 16.11
C VAL A 180 -20.87 -0.64 17.62
N LYS A 181 -19.91 -1.03 18.44
CA LYS A 181 -20.05 -1.07 19.91
C LYS A 181 -19.51 0.24 20.50
N PRO A 182 -20.33 1.07 21.15
CA PRO A 182 -19.84 2.26 21.81
C PRO A 182 -18.92 1.89 22.97
N VAL A 183 -17.91 2.73 23.23
CA VAL A 183 -17.08 2.60 24.42
C VAL A 183 -17.95 2.91 25.64
N PRO A 184 -18.04 2.00 26.64
CA PRO A 184 -18.79 2.26 27.86
C PRO A 184 -18.26 3.51 28.55
N ILE A 185 -19.16 4.37 29.02
CA ILE A 185 -18.87 5.58 29.78
C ILE A 185 -18.80 5.24 31.27
#